data_AF-A0A941Z928-F1
#
_entry.id   AF-A0A941Z928-F1
#
_cell.length_a   1.000
_cell.length_b   1.000
_cell.length_c   1.000
_cell.angle_alpha   90.00
_cell.angle_beta   90.00
_cell.angle_gamma   90.00
#
_symmetry.space_group_name_H-M   'P 1'
#
loop_
_entity.id
_entity.type
_entity.pdbx_description
1 polymer ?
#
loop_
_entity_poly.entity_id
_entity_poly.type
_entity_poly.pdbx_seq_one_letter_code
_entity_poly.pdbx_strand_id
1 'polypeptide(L)'
;SINDSDAVVSGDAANITDMIPQRFGEIKYYQWKVWESPDYRQKPKKAYFDLKELFGSTKNPEFRVNVPTAFDFTTVVKEQYDSQEKFERLYLDSLSQHVDDNPYGFALANLAFGLVTKEPFYILEALSLFSAAESIFSEPRKKELARYGAQYTKQLLSGKFPDTQDDKSTLERIEIKRTPLHAGKFTKIIIGKSTIEINKKTRIKAQVDRVTRDWLMASNVTADPSEIKKENIVSWHEGEKIREIIELSGAKVSPVWGTKARKFGDAWYSPDDKGIYRFLLSEDKVYNYPTNLIANENMVFINDTHGISALAWDSSDVDLVVGCGDYEGKIEAAYYLAEKGIHVYMPTDRFLAGLMGTQTKGVIIGSAPVKRTINGAVIGNQPITIDADETVIVSTSTGGYPLQYYDTPYRYFKELETHIDKPMHIIAVPVSEYGKASSIVVEARKRKAKLIGIRVWGKEEHDAVSEWLKEDRNNRAILFHSAVYPEGYRLFFEFPQQTTFGDIHIDFENE
;
A
#
# COMPACT_ATOMS: atom_id res chain seq x y z
N SER A 1 25.19 -48.87 -2.18
CA SER A 1 24.13 -48.69 -3.17
C SER A 1 22.82 -48.69 -2.42
N ILE A 2 22.02 -47.63 -2.53
CA ILE A 2 20.66 -47.61 -1.95
C ILE A 2 19.74 -48.20 -3.00
N ASN A 3 18.91 -49.15 -2.58
CA ASN A 3 17.98 -49.89 -3.45
C ASN A 3 16.79 -48.96 -3.79
N ASP A 4 16.68 -48.60 -5.07
CA ASP A 4 15.65 -47.70 -5.62
C ASP A 4 14.33 -48.43 -5.95
N SER A 5 14.15 -49.68 -5.50
CA SER A 5 13.01 -50.53 -5.89
C SER A 5 11.64 -50.07 -5.39
N ASP A 6 11.58 -49.17 -4.41
CA ASP A 6 10.32 -48.64 -3.86
C ASP A 6 9.91 -47.28 -4.45
N ALA A 7 10.70 -46.76 -5.40
CA ALA A 7 10.33 -45.55 -6.14
C ALA A 7 9.32 -45.92 -7.22
N VAL A 8 8.02 -45.88 -6.86
CA VAL A 8 6.92 -45.96 -7.81
C VAL A 8 7.12 -44.90 -8.90
N VAL A 9 7.31 -45.36 -10.13
CA VAL A 9 7.13 -44.56 -11.34
C VAL A 9 5.64 -44.27 -11.44
N SER A 10 5.17 -43.16 -10.87
CA SER A 10 3.81 -42.68 -11.13
C SER A 10 3.86 -41.79 -12.37
N GLY A 11 3.47 -42.37 -13.51
CA GLY A 11 3.33 -41.71 -14.80
C GLY A 11 2.08 -40.85 -14.95
N ASP A 12 1.51 -40.36 -13.85
CA ASP A 12 0.33 -39.48 -13.86
C ASP A 12 0.61 -38.24 -13.03
N ALA A 13 0.14 -37.09 -13.53
CA ALA A 13 0.42 -35.74 -13.06
C ALA A 13 0.54 -35.60 -11.54
N ALA A 14 1.66 -35.04 -11.07
CA ALA A 14 1.83 -34.61 -9.69
C ALA A 14 0.73 -33.59 -9.36
N ASN A 15 -0.29 -34.02 -8.63
CA ASN A 15 -1.35 -33.14 -8.17
C ASN A 15 -0.74 -32.15 -7.17
N ILE A 16 -1.13 -30.88 -7.29
CA ILE A 16 -0.77 -29.78 -6.39
C ILE A 16 -0.92 -30.15 -4.89
N THR A 17 -1.85 -31.05 -4.56
CA THR A 17 -2.10 -31.57 -3.22
C THR A 17 -0.95 -32.40 -2.61
N ASP A 18 0.00 -32.87 -3.43
CA ASP A 18 1.19 -33.59 -2.97
C ASP A 18 2.36 -32.62 -2.66
N MET A 19 2.24 -31.35 -3.06
CA MET A 19 3.21 -30.27 -2.81
C MET A 19 2.68 -29.20 -1.84
N ILE A 20 1.36 -29.07 -1.72
CA ILE A 20 0.68 -28.24 -0.71
C ILE A 20 0.26 -29.18 0.43
N PRO A 21 0.81 -29.05 1.66
CA PRO A 21 0.50 -29.96 2.75
C PRO A 21 -0.99 -29.87 3.14
N GLN A 22 -1.78 -30.90 2.81
CA GLN A 22 -3.15 -31.01 3.33
C GLN A 22 -3.16 -31.29 4.85
N ARG A 23 -2.09 -31.90 5.37
CA ARG A 23 -1.69 -31.98 6.79
C ARG A 23 -0.18 -32.11 6.85
N PHE A 24 0.46 -31.58 7.90
CA PHE A 24 1.92 -31.64 8.14
C PHE A 24 2.53 -33.07 8.14
N GLY A 25 1.74 -34.13 8.06
CA GLY A 25 2.17 -35.54 8.13
C GLY A 25 2.35 -36.29 6.81
N GLU A 26 2.05 -35.71 5.64
CA GLU A 26 1.95 -36.49 4.38
C GLU A 26 2.90 -36.07 3.24
N ILE A 27 3.79 -35.09 3.46
CA ILE A 27 4.86 -34.80 2.49
C ILE A 27 5.87 -35.97 2.51
N LYS A 28 6.36 -36.43 1.35
CA LYS A 28 7.46 -37.42 1.30
C LYS A 28 8.82 -36.72 1.40
N TYR A 29 9.71 -37.32 2.16
CA TYR A 29 10.80 -36.62 2.82
C TYR A 29 12.18 -37.29 2.60
N TYR A 30 13.25 -36.51 2.38
CA TYR A 30 14.64 -36.99 2.42
C TYR A 30 15.38 -36.55 3.70
N GLN A 31 16.10 -37.49 4.32
CA GLN A 31 16.90 -37.26 5.53
C GLN A 31 18.36 -36.91 5.19
N TRP A 32 18.81 -35.71 5.57
CA TRP A 32 20.23 -35.33 5.53
C TRP A 32 20.95 -35.80 6.79
N LYS A 33 22.04 -36.57 6.66
CA LYS A 33 22.80 -37.10 7.81
C LYS A 33 23.55 -36.05 8.64
N VAL A 34 23.68 -34.82 8.14
CA VAL A 34 24.51 -33.75 8.75
C VAL A 34 23.70 -32.72 9.53
N TRP A 35 22.37 -32.86 9.57
CA TRP A 35 21.47 -31.98 10.31
C TRP A 35 21.02 -32.69 11.58
N GLU A 36 21.59 -32.31 12.72
CA GLU A 36 21.34 -32.98 14.01
C GLU A 36 19.96 -32.64 14.61
N SER A 37 19.30 -31.59 14.12
CA SER A 37 17.97 -31.18 14.61
C SER A 37 16.85 -32.06 14.02
N PRO A 38 16.02 -32.72 14.85
CA PRO A 38 14.99 -33.67 14.41
C PRO A 38 13.91 -33.08 13.47
N ASP A 39 13.61 -31.79 13.62
CA ASP A 39 12.54 -31.10 12.91
C ASP A 39 12.87 -30.81 11.44
N TYR A 40 14.12 -31.06 11.02
CA TYR A 40 14.61 -30.78 9.68
C TYR A 40 14.76 -32.02 8.78
N ARG A 41 14.24 -33.18 9.21
CA ARG A 41 14.47 -34.48 8.55
C ARG A 41 13.61 -34.72 7.31
N GLN A 42 12.87 -33.69 6.89
CA GLN A 42 11.69 -33.87 6.09
C GLN A 42 11.62 -32.82 4.96
N LYS A 43 12.16 -33.15 3.75
CA LYS A 43 12.20 -32.27 2.55
C LYS A 43 11.57 -32.84 1.26
N PRO A 44 10.98 -32.00 0.38
CA PRO A 44 10.57 -32.36 -0.98
C PRO A 44 11.74 -32.79 -1.89
N LYS A 45 11.56 -33.88 -2.64
CA LYS A 45 12.58 -34.52 -3.50
C LYS A 45 13.20 -33.58 -4.55
N LYS A 46 12.44 -32.64 -5.11
CA LYS A 46 12.91 -31.72 -6.16
C LYS A 46 13.90 -30.69 -5.63
N ALA A 47 13.57 -30.06 -4.49
CA ALA A 47 14.47 -29.14 -3.80
C ALA A 47 15.82 -29.79 -3.46
N TYR A 48 15.80 -31.08 -3.08
CA TYR A 48 17.01 -31.85 -2.84
C TYR A 48 17.93 -31.98 -4.07
N PHE A 49 17.38 -32.25 -5.27
CA PHE A 49 18.18 -32.40 -6.47
C PHE A 49 18.66 -31.06 -7.05
N ASP A 50 17.83 -30.01 -7.01
CA ASP A 50 18.23 -28.65 -7.40
C ASP A 50 19.40 -28.16 -6.54
N LEU A 51 19.40 -28.47 -5.24
CA LEU A 51 20.52 -28.17 -4.34
C LEU A 51 21.74 -29.04 -4.62
N LYS A 52 21.56 -30.34 -4.89
CA LYS A 52 22.69 -31.22 -5.21
C LYS A 52 23.40 -30.81 -6.50
N GLU A 53 22.66 -30.30 -7.48
CA GLU A 53 23.22 -29.72 -8.71
C GLU A 53 23.95 -28.40 -8.42
N LEU A 54 23.34 -27.49 -7.65
CA LEU A 54 23.94 -26.19 -7.30
C LEU A 54 25.20 -26.32 -6.43
N PHE A 55 25.25 -27.33 -5.54
CA PHE A 55 26.26 -27.48 -4.49
C PHE A 55 27.14 -28.73 -4.63
N GLY A 56 27.02 -29.47 -5.74
CA GLY A 56 27.71 -30.76 -6.00
C GLY A 56 29.25 -30.74 -5.92
N SER A 57 29.85 -29.57 -5.68
CA SER A 57 31.29 -29.34 -5.53
C SER A 57 31.75 -29.05 -4.09
N THR A 58 30.85 -28.95 -3.10
CA THR A 58 31.23 -28.60 -1.70
C THR A 58 30.88 -29.70 -0.70
N LYS A 59 31.85 -30.04 0.16
CA LYS A 59 31.73 -31.17 1.10
C LYS A 59 30.68 -30.97 2.19
N ASN A 60 30.31 -29.71 2.49
CA ASN A 60 29.24 -29.28 3.40
C ASN A 60 28.85 -27.84 3.05
N PRO A 61 27.73 -27.57 2.37
CA PRO A 61 27.27 -26.20 2.17
C PRO A 61 26.83 -25.60 3.51
N GLU A 62 27.52 -24.56 3.99
CA GLU A 62 26.97 -23.68 5.02
C GLU A 62 25.86 -22.85 4.36
N PHE A 63 24.61 -23.22 4.59
CA PHE A 63 23.48 -22.43 4.11
C PHE A 63 23.39 -21.15 4.94
N ARG A 64 23.67 -20.01 4.32
CA ARG A 64 23.44 -18.69 4.90
C ARG A 64 22.49 -17.92 3.97
N VAL A 65 21.57 -17.16 4.54
CA VAL A 65 20.72 -16.25 3.78
C VAL A 65 21.52 -14.97 3.51
N ASN A 66 21.96 -14.79 2.27
CA ASN A 66 22.79 -13.65 1.86
C ASN A 66 21.89 -12.52 1.35
N VAL A 67 21.36 -11.71 2.27
CA VAL A 67 20.55 -10.53 1.91
C VAL A 67 21.47 -9.40 1.45
N PRO A 68 21.19 -8.71 0.33
CA PRO A 68 21.97 -7.54 -0.08
C PRO A 68 21.96 -6.47 1.03
N THR A 69 23.10 -5.82 1.28
CA THR A 69 23.30 -4.95 2.46
C THR A 69 22.34 -3.77 2.56
N ALA A 70 21.78 -3.31 1.44
CA ALA A 70 20.80 -2.22 1.43
C ALA A 70 19.41 -2.64 1.94
N PHE A 71 19.15 -3.94 2.12
CA PHE A 71 17.87 -4.49 2.53
C PHE A 71 18.00 -5.07 3.94
N ASP A 72 17.52 -4.32 4.94
CA ASP A 72 17.51 -4.72 6.35
C ASP A 72 16.11 -4.54 6.94
N PHE A 73 15.51 -5.66 7.32
CA PHE A 73 14.15 -5.71 7.85
C PHE A 73 14.10 -5.56 9.38
N THR A 74 15.25 -5.56 10.05
CA THR A 74 15.36 -5.59 11.52
C THR A 74 14.68 -4.40 12.17
N THR A 75 14.89 -3.20 11.65
CA THR A 75 14.32 -1.96 12.19
C THR A 75 12.81 -1.97 12.08
N VAL A 76 12.26 -2.30 10.91
CA VAL A 76 10.82 -2.33 10.69
C VAL A 76 10.14 -3.41 11.52
N VAL A 77 10.76 -4.58 11.66
CA VAL A 77 10.25 -5.64 12.54
C VAL A 77 10.18 -5.17 13.99
N LYS A 78 11.22 -4.50 14.49
CA LYS A 78 11.21 -3.95 15.86
C LYS A 78 10.16 -2.86 16.04
N GLU A 79 9.99 -1.98 15.05
CA GLU A 79 9.03 -0.88 15.12
C GLU A 79 7.57 -1.35 15.07
N GLN A 80 7.26 -2.38 14.28
CA GLN A 80 5.87 -2.84 14.11
C GLN A 80 5.47 -3.98 15.05
N TYR A 81 6.40 -4.89 15.35
CA TYR A 81 6.13 -6.08 16.15
C TYR A 81 6.69 -6.00 17.56
N ASP A 82 7.34 -4.90 17.96
CA ASP A 82 8.10 -4.71 19.21
C ASP A 82 9.36 -5.59 19.33
N SER A 83 9.36 -6.78 18.75
CA SER A 83 10.46 -7.75 18.81
C SER A 83 10.41 -8.76 17.67
N GLN A 84 11.56 -9.36 17.37
CA GLN A 84 11.65 -10.46 16.41
C GLN A 84 10.84 -11.69 16.86
N GLU A 85 10.83 -12.03 18.15
CA GLU A 85 10.05 -13.16 18.68
C GLU A 85 8.54 -12.98 18.44
N LYS A 86 8.02 -11.77 18.66
CA LYS A 86 6.61 -11.45 18.41
C LYS A 86 6.28 -11.48 16.92
N PHE A 87 7.19 -11.02 16.06
CA PHE A 87 7.07 -11.22 14.61
C PHE A 87 7.01 -12.71 14.28
N GLU A 88 7.97 -13.51 14.75
CA GLU A 88 8.06 -14.94 14.43
C GLU A 88 6.77 -15.67 14.79
N ARG A 89 6.25 -15.45 16.01
CA ARG A 89 4.99 -16.04 16.46
C ARG A 89 3.81 -15.64 15.57
N LEU A 90 3.56 -14.33 15.41
CA LEU A 90 2.39 -13.83 14.68
C LEU A 90 2.44 -14.20 13.20
N TYR A 91 3.63 -14.15 12.60
CA TYR A 91 3.82 -14.46 11.20
C TYR A 91 3.73 -15.97 10.93
N LEU A 92 4.26 -16.83 11.81
CA LEU A 92 4.08 -18.29 11.72
C LEU A 92 2.62 -18.69 11.89
N ASP A 93 1.90 -18.08 12.82
CA ASP A 93 0.47 -18.30 12.98
C ASP A 93 -0.27 -17.99 11.67
N SER A 94 0.04 -16.84 11.05
CA SER A 94 -0.53 -16.44 9.75
C SER A 94 -0.12 -17.37 8.60
N LEU A 95 1.15 -17.82 8.57
CA LEU A 95 1.66 -18.78 7.59
C LEU A 95 0.94 -20.14 7.69
N SER A 96 0.56 -20.55 8.90
CA SER A 96 -0.12 -21.82 9.18
C SER A 96 -1.62 -21.81 8.83
N GLN A 97 -2.23 -20.62 8.74
CA GLN A 97 -3.67 -20.45 8.51
C GLN A 97 -4.09 -20.66 7.04
N HIS A 98 -3.34 -21.46 6.28
CA HIS A 98 -3.46 -21.69 4.84
C HIS A 98 -4.87 -21.42 4.26
N VAL A 99 -5.00 -20.24 3.64
CA VAL A 99 -6.30 -19.75 3.13
C VAL A 99 -6.46 -20.03 1.63
N ASP A 100 -5.38 -20.36 0.91
CA ASP A 100 -5.40 -20.36 -0.56
C ASP A 100 -4.46 -21.40 -1.18
N ASP A 101 -4.95 -22.17 -2.16
CA ASP A 101 -4.20 -23.17 -2.93
C ASP A 101 -3.15 -22.54 -3.89
N ASN A 102 -2.79 -21.27 -3.68
CA ASN A 102 -1.91 -20.51 -4.56
C ASN A 102 -0.44 -20.60 -4.11
N PRO A 103 0.45 -21.25 -4.90
CA PRO A 103 1.84 -21.41 -4.50
C PRO A 103 2.63 -20.10 -4.47
N TYR A 104 2.22 -19.05 -5.19
CA TYR A 104 2.97 -17.79 -5.28
C TYR A 104 2.84 -16.94 -4.01
N GLY A 105 1.62 -16.76 -3.51
CA GLY A 105 1.38 -16.05 -2.25
C GLY A 105 2.09 -16.73 -1.08
N PHE A 106 2.08 -18.06 -1.05
CA PHE A 106 2.81 -18.86 -0.06
C PHE A 106 4.33 -18.78 -0.22
N ALA A 107 4.84 -18.71 -1.46
CA ALA A 107 6.26 -18.48 -1.72
C ALA A 107 6.73 -17.12 -1.17
N LEU A 108 5.95 -16.06 -1.37
CA LEU A 108 6.24 -14.73 -0.82
C LEU A 108 6.23 -14.74 0.71
N ALA A 109 5.29 -15.46 1.33
CA ALA A 109 5.22 -15.59 2.78
C ALA A 109 6.48 -16.24 3.35
N ASN A 110 6.90 -17.37 2.77
CA ASN A 110 8.11 -18.10 3.15
C ASN A 110 9.38 -17.29 2.88
N LEU A 111 9.45 -16.59 1.74
CA LEU A 111 10.56 -15.68 1.43
C LEU A 111 10.69 -14.62 2.51
N ALA A 112 9.59 -13.96 2.86
CA ALA A 112 9.60 -12.90 3.86
C ALA A 112 10.03 -13.41 5.24
N PHE A 113 9.49 -14.56 5.66
CA PHE A 113 9.86 -15.17 6.92
C PHE A 113 11.35 -15.53 6.96
N GLY A 114 11.85 -16.23 5.93
CA GLY A 114 13.25 -16.64 5.85
C GLY A 114 14.24 -15.48 5.74
N LEU A 115 13.85 -14.36 5.13
CA LEU A 115 14.67 -13.14 5.08
C LEU A 115 14.79 -12.47 6.45
N VAL A 116 13.68 -12.37 7.19
CA VAL A 116 13.65 -11.73 8.51
C VAL A 116 14.36 -12.58 9.55
N THR A 117 14.08 -13.89 9.60
CA THR A 117 14.68 -14.81 10.58
C THR A 117 16.08 -15.29 10.17
N LYS A 118 16.47 -15.06 8.92
CA LYS A 118 17.70 -15.57 8.30
C LYS A 118 17.77 -17.10 8.26
N GLU A 119 16.62 -17.75 8.27
CA GLU A 119 16.49 -19.21 8.24
C GLU A 119 16.47 -19.74 6.79
N PRO A 120 17.52 -20.46 6.34
CA PRO A 120 17.62 -20.92 4.95
C PRO A 120 16.52 -21.90 4.54
N PHE A 121 15.90 -22.59 5.52
CA PHE A 121 14.80 -23.52 5.26
C PHE A 121 13.64 -22.84 4.54
N TYR A 122 13.19 -21.69 5.02
CA TYR A 122 12.07 -20.97 4.42
C TYR A 122 12.43 -20.37 3.06
N ILE A 123 13.70 -20.03 2.82
CA ILE A 123 14.18 -19.63 1.49
C ILE A 123 14.12 -20.80 0.50
N LEU A 124 14.43 -22.03 0.94
CA LEU A 124 14.32 -23.23 0.12
C LEU A 124 12.87 -23.61 -0.19
N GLU A 125 11.98 -23.42 0.78
CA GLU A 125 10.54 -23.61 0.59
C GLU A 125 10.00 -22.60 -0.42
N ALA A 126 10.34 -21.32 -0.27
CA ALA A 126 10.01 -20.28 -1.24
C ALA A 126 10.52 -20.61 -2.65
N LEU A 127 11.76 -21.06 -2.81
CA LEU A 127 12.31 -21.51 -4.11
C LEU A 127 11.45 -22.61 -4.75
N SER A 128 11.07 -23.60 -3.97
CA SER A 128 10.28 -24.74 -4.43
C SER A 128 8.89 -24.29 -4.90
N LEU A 129 8.26 -23.41 -4.11
CA LEU A 129 6.94 -22.86 -4.38
C LEU A 129 6.94 -21.92 -5.60
N PHE A 130 7.93 -21.04 -5.74
CA PHE A 130 8.09 -20.22 -6.94
C PHE A 130 8.31 -21.07 -8.20
N SER A 131 9.12 -22.13 -8.10
CA SER A 131 9.36 -23.04 -9.22
C SER A 131 8.09 -23.82 -9.61
N ALA A 132 7.26 -24.20 -8.62
CA ALA A 132 5.96 -24.80 -8.87
C ALA A 132 5.01 -23.79 -9.55
N ALA A 133 4.93 -22.58 -9.00
CA ALA A 133 4.13 -21.48 -9.55
C ALA A 133 4.49 -21.19 -11.02
N GLU A 134 5.78 -21.10 -11.37
CA GLU A 134 6.23 -20.91 -12.75
C GLU A 134 5.73 -22.03 -13.69
N SER A 135 5.73 -23.28 -13.22
CA SER A 135 5.30 -24.42 -14.03
C SER A 135 3.79 -24.50 -14.24
N ILE A 136 3.00 -24.00 -13.28
CA ILE A 136 1.54 -24.08 -13.26
C ILE A 136 0.90 -22.87 -13.94
N PHE A 137 1.48 -21.67 -13.76
CA PHE A 137 0.90 -20.45 -14.29
C PHE A 137 0.95 -20.39 -15.82
N SER A 138 -0.23 -20.21 -16.42
CA SER A 138 -0.39 -19.94 -17.84
C SER A 138 -0.26 -18.45 -18.17
N GLU A 139 -0.58 -17.56 -17.23
CA GLU A 139 -0.47 -16.11 -17.41
C GLU A 139 1.01 -15.68 -17.48
N PRO A 140 1.44 -14.99 -18.56
CA PRO A 140 2.85 -14.65 -18.77
C PRO A 140 3.48 -13.85 -17.62
N ARG A 141 2.77 -12.85 -17.07
CA ARG A 141 3.26 -12.01 -15.97
C ARG A 141 3.46 -12.83 -14.68
N LYS A 142 2.47 -13.65 -14.30
CA LYS A 142 2.59 -14.53 -13.14
C LYS A 142 3.76 -15.50 -13.29
N LYS A 143 3.91 -16.08 -14.47
CA LYS A 143 5.01 -17.00 -14.78
C LYS A 143 6.38 -16.32 -14.73
N GLU A 144 6.49 -15.11 -15.27
CA GLU A 144 7.71 -14.31 -15.24
C GLU A 144 8.12 -13.95 -13.80
N LEU A 145 7.18 -13.45 -12.99
CA LEU A 145 7.47 -13.10 -11.60
C LEU A 145 7.80 -14.32 -10.74
N ALA A 146 7.14 -15.46 -10.97
CA ALA A 146 7.49 -16.73 -10.33
C ALA A 146 8.92 -17.18 -10.69
N ARG A 147 9.31 -17.05 -11.96
CA ARG A 147 10.70 -17.31 -12.39
C ARG A 147 11.69 -16.39 -11.68
N TYR A 148 11.40 -15.09 -11.61
CA TYR A 148 12.27 -14.15 -10.87
C TYR A 148 12.36 -14.50 -9.39
N GLY A 149 11.26 -14.92 -8.75
CA GLY A 149 11.26 -15.38 -7.36
C GLY A 149 12.15 -16.60 -7.15
N ALA A 150 12.08 -17.58 -8.05
CA ALA A 150 12.95 -18.75 -8.04
C ALA A 150 14.43 -18.38 -8.28
N GLN A 151 14.70 -17.40 -9.13
CA GLN A 151 16.07 -16.91 -9.35
C GLN A 151 16.61 -16.16 -8.13
N TYR A 152 15.83 -15.23 -7.57
CA TYR A 152 16.21 -14.45 -6.39
C TYR A 152 16.49 -15.33 -5.17
N THR A 153 15.67 -16.34 -4.92
CA THR A 153 15.91 -17.33 -3.85
C THR A 153 17.20 -18.12 -4.05
N LYS A 154 17.57 -18.50 -5.28
CA LYS A 154 18.89 -19.10 -5.58
C LYS A 154 20.04 -18.12 -5.32
N GLN A 155 19.86 -16.83 -5.60
CA GLN A 155 20.87 -15.80 -5.34
C GLN A 155 21.07 -15.60 -3.84
N LEU A 156 19.99 -15.52 -3.05
CA LEU A 156 20.03 -15.46 -1.59
C LEU A 156 20.81 -16.63 -0.98
N LEU A 157 20.60 -17.85 -1.48
CA LEU A 157 21.27 -19.05 -0.96
C LEU A 157 22.74 -19.16 -1.39
N SER A 158 23.10 -18.64 -2.56
CA SER A 158 24.45 -18.74 -3.11
C SER A 158 25.34 -17.53 -2.82
N GLY A 159 24.74 -16.39 -2.45
CA GLY A 159 25.41 -15.09 -2.32
C GLY A 159 25.82 -14.48 -3.66
N LYS A 160 25.40 -15.06 -4.80
CA LYS A 160 25.77 -14.61 -6.14
C LYS A 160 24.62 -13.82 -6.76
N PHE A 161 24.67 -12.51 -6.62
CA PHE A 161 23.75 -11.59 -7.30
C PHE A 161 24.32 -11.20 -8.66
N PRO A 162 23.49 -11.06 -9.70
CA PRO A 162 23.96 -10.59 -10.99
C PRO A 162 24.46 -9.15 -10.88
N ASP A 163 25.55 -8.87 -11.59
CA ASP A 163 26.03 -7.50 -11.73
C ASP A 163 24.96 -6.62 -12.40
N THR A 164 24.97 -5.34 -12.06
CA THR A 164 24.13 -4.35 -12.73
C THR A 164 24.45 -4.36 -14.22
N GLN A 165 23.45 -4.70 -15.03
CA GLN A 165 23.53 -4.46 -16.46
C GLN A 165 23.18 -3.00 -16.74
N ASP A 166 23.94 -2.38 -17.64
CA ASP A 166 23.61 -1.08 -18.23
C ASP A 166 22.30 -1.18 -19.01
N ASP A 167 21.20 -0.96 -18.31
CA ASP A 167 19.88 -0.83 -18.92
C ASP A 167 19.71 0.64 -19.37
N LYS A 168 19.41 0.86 -20.65
CA LYS A 168 19.25 2.17 -21.29
C LYS A 168 17.93 2.88 -20.98
N SER A 169 17.16 2.42 -19.98
CA SER A 169 15.93 3.10 -19.57
C SER A 169 16.15 4.58 -19.25
N THR A 170 15.16 5.39 -19.57
CA THR A 170 15.16 6.84 -19.30
C THR A 170 14.25 7.18 -18.12
N LEU A 171 14.62 8.25 -17.41
CA LEU A 171 13.80 8.86 -16.37
C LEU A 171 13.14 10.12 -16.94
N GLU A 172 11.82 10.20 -16.86
CA GLU A 172 11.03 11.34 -17.33
C GLU A 172 10.01 11.76 -16.27
N ARG A 173 10.41 12.67 -15.38
CA ARG A 173 9.53 13.19 -14.32
C ARG A 173 8.31 13.89 -14.89
N ILE A 174 7.21 13.80 -14.15
CA ILE A 174 5.98 14.51 -14.45
C ILE A 174 6.09 15.95 -13.96
N GLU A 175 5.80 16.90 -14.85
CA GLU A 175 5.59 18.28 -14.48
C GLU A 175 4.09 18.51 -14.22
N ILE A 176 3.75 18.89 -12.99
CA ILE A 176 2.37 19.18 -12.59
C ILE A 176 2.01 20.59 -13.05
N LYS A 177 1.07 20.71 -14.00
CA LYS A 177 0.60 22.00 -14.50
C LYS A 177 -0.59 22.47 -13.68
N ARG A 178 -0.43 23.63 -13.05
CA ARG A 178 -1.49 24.31 -12.29
C ARG A 178 -1.95 25.54 -13.06
N THR A 179 -3.26 25.73 -13.12
CA THR A 179 -3.87 26.95 -13.63
C THR A 179 -4.03 27.92 -12.46
N PRO A 180 -3.42 29.12 -12.51
CA PRO A 180 -3.68 30.16 -11.51
C PRO A 180 -5.18 30.45 -11.44
N LEU A 181 -5.68 30.67 -10.23
CA LEU A 181 -7.08 31.03 -10.07
C LEU A 181 -7.28 32.46 -10.61
N HIS A 182 -8.14 32.59 -11.63
CA HIS A 182 -8.68 33.89 -12.05
C HIS A 182 -10.04 34.13 -11.40
N ALA A 183 -10.15 33.91 -10.09
CA ALA A 183 -11.39 34.19 -9.39
C ALA A 183 -11.58 35.71 -9.36
N GLY A 184 -12.77 36.17 -9.74
CA GLY A 184 -13.20 37.52 -9.44
C GLY A 184 -13.28 37.73 -7.93
N LYS A 185 -13.94 38.81 -7.50
CA LYS A 185 -14.21 38.99 -6.07
C LYS A 185 -15.14 37.88 -5.57
N PHE A 186 -14.68 37.13 -4.58
CA PHE A 186 -15.45 36.10 -3.88
C PHE A 186 -15.46 36.39 -2.38
N THR A 187 -16.57 36.08 -1.73
CA THR A 187 -16.72 36.19 -0.27
C THR A 187 -16.68 34.83 0.41
N LYS A 188 -16.99 33.77 -0.33
CA LYS A 188 -17.08 32.41 0.20
C LYS A 188 -16.34 31.40 -0.65
N ILE A 189 -15.84 30.39 0.04
CA ILE A 189 -15.13 29.24 -0.51
C ILE A 189 -15.98 28.01 -0.23
N ILE A 190 -16.18 27.16 -1.24
CA ILE A 190 -16.90 25.89 -1.10
C ILE A 190 -15.92 24.74 -1.29
N ILE A 191 -15.87 23.85 -0.30
CA ILE A 191 -14.96 22.70 -0.24
C ILE A 191 -15.79 21.43 -0.11
N GLY A 192 -15.47 20.39 -0.88
CA GLY A 192 -16.08 19.06 -0.75
C GLY A 192 -17.12 18.73 -1.81
N LYS A 193 -17.18 19.49 -2.90
CA LYS A 193 -18.12 19.24 -4.01
C LYS A 193 -17.67 18.13 -4.93
N SER A 194 -16.37 17.82 -4.98
CA SER A 194 -15.84 16.79 -5.86
C SER A 194 -16.50 15.44 -5.63
N THR A 195 -16.80 14.75 -6.72
CA THR A 195 -17.48 13.45 -6.70
C THR A 195 -16.87 12.47 -7.69
N ILE A 196 -16.76 11.20 -7.29
CA ILE A 196 -16.56 10.09 -8.22
C ILE A 196 -17.75 9.14 -8.05
N GLU A 197 -18.53 8.94 -9.11
CA GLU A 197 -19.61 7.97 -9.13
C GLU A 197 -19.09 6.57 -9.46
N ILE A 198 -19.54 5.58 -8.70
CA ILE A 198 -19.15 4.18 -8.87
C ILE A 198 -20.40 3.33 -9.01
N ASN A 199 -20.41 2.49 -10.02
CA ASN A 199 -21.46 1.50 -10.24
C ASN A 199 -20.85 0.14 -10.57
N LYS A 200 -21.69 -0.88 -10.71
CA LYS A 200 -21.24 -2.26 -10.99
C LYS A 200 -20.40 -2.44 -12.26
N LYS A 201 -20.43 -1.49 -13.20
CA LYS A 201 -19.62 -1.52 -14.43
C LYS A 201 -18.26 -0.86 -14.26
N THR A 202 -18.08 -0.05 -13.22
CA THR A 202 -16.81 0.62 -12.91
C THR A 202 -15.74 -0.44 -12.68
N ARG A 203 -14.64 -0.34 -13.43
CA ARG A 203 -13.44 -1.13 -13.25
C ARG A 203 -12.47 -0.37 -12.37
N ILE A 204 -12.02 -1.01 -11.31
CA ILE A 204 -11.18 -0.38 -10.29
C ILE A 204 -9.89 -1.16 -10.17
N LYS A 205 -8.78 -0.43 -10.06
CA LYS A 205 -7.51 -1.00 -9.64
C LYS A 205 -7.06 -0.46 -8.29
N ALA A 206 -6.51 -1.35 -7.47
CA ALA A 206 -6.08 -1.03 -6.11
C ALA A 206 -4.65 -1.49 -5.85
N GLN A 207 -4.03 -0.90 -4.83
CA GLN A 207 -2.77 -1.40 -4.30
C GLN A 207 -2.96 -2.76 -3.62
N VAL A 208 -1.86 -3.50 -3.38
CA VAL A 208 -1.90 -4.78 -2.67
C VAL A 208 -1.76 -4.59 -1.17
N ASP A 209 -0.73 -3.84 -0.76
CA ASP A 209 -0.43 -3.57 0.64
C ASP A 209 -1.60 -2.87 1.32
N ARG A 210 -1.99 -3.31 2.52
CA ARG A 210 -3.16 -2.79 3.27
C ARG A 210 -4.50 -2.90 2.53
N VAL A 211 -4.59 -3.72 1.47
CA VAL A 211 -5.84 -4.05 0.78
C VAL A 211 -6.09 -5.55 0.79
N THR A 212 -5.17 -6.35 0.24
CA THR A 212 -5.28 -7.81 0.24
C THR A 212 -4.27 -8.49 1.14
N ARG A 213 -3.11 -7.86 1.33
CA ARG A 213 -1.99 -8.36 2.12
C ARG A 213 -1.46 -7.22 2.98
N ASP A 214 -1.03 -7.51 4.20
CA ASP A 214 -0.32 -6.55 5.04
C ASP A 214 0.72 -7.30 5.88
N TRP A 215 1.96 -7.33 5.38
CA TRP A 215 3.04 -8.04 6.05
C TRP A 215 3.49 -7.37 7.34
N LEU A 216 3.20 -6.09 7.54
CA LEU A 216 3.53 -5.36 8.78
C LEU A 216 2.58 -5.75 9.92
N MET A 217 1.39 -6.23 9.58
CA MET A 217 0.37 -6.70 10.51
C MET A 217 0.15 -8.22 10.48
N ALA A 218 1.01 -8.96 9.77
CA ALA A 218 0.88 -10.39 9.51
C ALA A 218 -0.50 -10.80 8.96
N SER A 219 -1.14 -9.93 8.18
CA SER A 219 -2.48 -10.15 7.64
C SER A 219 -2.42 -10.75 6.23
N ASN A 220 -3.09 -11.89 6.04
CA ASN A 220 -3.26 -12.55 4.74
C ASN A 220 -1.91 -12.77 4.00
N VAL A 221 -0.85 -13.07 4.73
CA VAL A 221 0.52 -13.12 4.18
C VAL A 221 0.73 -14.22 3.14
N THR A 222 -0.20 -15.17 3.05
CA THR A 222 -0.20 -16.27 2.08
C THR A 222 -1.09 -16.03 0.86
N ALA A 223 -1.91 -14.97 0.85
CA ALA A 223 -2.88 -14.70 -0.23
C ALA A 223 -2.18 -14.40 -1.58
N ASP A 224 -2.78 -14.76 -2.72
CA ASP A 224 -2.24 -14.35 -4.02
C ASP A 224 -2.30 -12.81 -4.17
N PRO A 225 -1.17 -12.10 -4.36
CA PRO A 225 -1.18 -10.64 -4.56
C PRO A 225 -1.89 -10.19 -5.84
N SER A 226 -2.16 -11.10 -6.78
CA SER A 226 -2.84 -10.81 -8.04
C SER A 226 -4.36 -10.89 -7.98
N GLU A 227 -4.92 -11.30 -6.84
CA GLU A 227 -6.36 -11.49 -6.66
C GLU A 227 -6.89 -10.70 -5.46
N ILE A 228 -8.10 -10.14 -5.61
CA ILE A 228 -8.87 -9.59 -4.48
C ILE A 228 -10.02 -10.55 -4.21
N LYS A 229 -9.91 -11.29 -3.10
CA LYS A 229 -10.98 -12.12 -2.55
C LYS A 229 -11.60 -11.39 -1.36
N LYS A 230 -12.93 -11.44 -1.22
CA LYS A 230 -13.65 -10.64 -0.21
C LYS A 230 -13.17 -10.94 1.21
N GLU A 231 -12.90 -12.21 1.49
CA GLU A 231 -12.37 -12.75 2.73
C GLU A 231 -10.94 -12.27 3.04
N ASN A 232 -10.16 -11.92 2.02
CA ASN A 232 -8.79 -11.46 2.15
C ASN A 232 -8.68 -9.92 2.16
N ILE A 233 -9.80 -9.19 2.15
CA ILE A 233 -9.76 -7.73 2.24
C ILE A 233 -9.41 -7.32 3.67
N VAL A 234 -8.29 -6.62 3.80
CA VAL A 234 -7.80 -6.05 5.05
C VAL A 234 -8.84 -5.12 5.67
N SER A 235 -9.01 -5.20 6.99
CA SER A 235 -10.09 -4.51 7.70
C SER A 235 -9.79 -3.08 8.14
N TRP A 236 -8.68 -2.53 7.68
CA TRP A 236 -8.22 -1.19 7.99
C TRP A 236 -7.76 -0.47 6.74
N HIS A 237 -7.53 0.84 6.86
CA HIS A 237 -6.90 1.65 5.83
C HIS A 237 -7.59 1.57 4.45
N GLU A 238 -6.84 1.50 3.35
CA GLU A 238 -7.38 1.43 1.99
C GLU A 238 -8.26 0.18 1.78
N GLY A 239 -7.95 -0.95 2.42
CA GLY A 239 -8.73 -2.18 2.36
C GLY A 239 -10.17 -2.01 2.85
N GLU A 240 -10.37 -1.30 3.95
CA GLU A 240 -11.70 -0.93 4.43
C GLU A 240 -12.49 -0.16 3.37
N LYS A 241 -11.84 0.80 2.70
CA LYS A 241 -12.50 1.62 1.67
C LYS A 241 -12.82 0.79 0.42
N ILE A 242 -11.94 -0.12 0.02
CA ILE A 242 -12.21 -1.07 -1.06
C ILE A 242 -13.41 -1.95 -0.74
N ARG A 243 -13.49 -2.49 0.48
CA ARG A 243 -14.64 -3.31 0.90
C ARG A 243 -15.94 -2.55 0.79
N GLU A 244 -15.97 -1.33 1.32
CA GLU A 244 -17.14 -0.47 1.28
C GLU A 244 -17.55 -0.12 -0.16
N ILE A 245 -16.59 0.23 -1.03
CA ILE A 245 -16.86 0.47 -2.46
C ILE A 245 -17.51 -0.77 -3.09
N ILE A 246 -16.97 -1.97 -2.87
CA ILE A 246 -17.53 -3.22 -3.41
C ILE A 246 -18.96 -3.44 -2.89
N GLU A 247 -19.19 -3.30 -1.59
CA GLU A 247 -20.50 -3.55 -0.97
C GLU A 247 -21.57 -2.52 -1.35
N LEU A 248 -21.17 -1.28 -1.59
CA LEU A 248 -22.08 -0.20 -1.96
C LEU A 248 -22.39 -0.18 -3.46
N SER A 249 -21.41 -0.49 -4.32
CA SER A 249 -21.52 -0.34 -5.79
C SER A 249 -21.62 -1.64 -6.57
N GLY A 250 -21.11 -2.76 -6.04
CA GLY A 250 -20.92 -4.00 -6.80
C GLY A 250 -19.84 -3.91 -7.89
N ALA A 251 -18.96 -2.90 -7.84
CA ALA A 251 -17.86 -2.73 -8.79
C ALA A 251 -16.84 -3.88 -8.73
N LYS A 252 -16.12 -4.08 -9.83
CA LYS A 252 -15.02 -5.04 -9.90
C LYS A 252 -13.71 -4.36 -9.55
N VAL A 253 -12.96 -4.94 -8.63
CA VAL A 253 -11.67 -4.45 -8.19
C VAL A 253 -10.61 -5.50 -8.48
N SER A 254 -9.50 -5.09 -9.10
CA SER A 254 -8.31 -5.91 -9.31
C SER A 254 -7.10 -5.26 -8.66
N PRO A 255 -6.14 -6.03 -8.12
CA PRO A 255 -4.92 -5.45 -7.57
C PRO A 255 -3.90 -5.14 -8.69
N VAL A 256 -3.05 -4.15 -8.46
CA VAL A 256 -1.83 -3.93 -9.24
C VAL A 256 -0.66 -4.46 -8.43
N TRP A 257 0.12 -5.37 -8.98
CA TRP A 257 1.14 -6.10 -8.22
C TRP A 257 2.37 -6.40 -9.08
N GLY A 258 3.52 -6.72 -8.49
CA GLY A 258 4.72 -7.06 -9.27
C GLY A 258 5.28 -5.88 -10.08
N THR A 259 5.16 -4.67 -9.54
CA THR A 259 5.64 -3.44 -10.18
C THR A 259 7.16 -3.47 -10.30
N LYS A 260 7.68 -3.42 -11.52
CA LYS A 260 9.12 -3.27 -11.76
C LYS A 260 9.54 -1.85 -11.37
N ALA A 261 10.44 -1.71 -10.40
CA ALA A 261 11.02 -0.43 -10.03
C ALA A 261 12.52 -0.43 -10.30
N ARG A 262 13.03 0.77 -10.59
CA ARG A 262 14.43 0.99 -10.94
C ARG A 262 15.03 2.15 -10.18
N LYS A 263 16.29 2.00 -9.79
CA LYS A 263 17.08 3.05 -9.17
C LYS A 263 17.74 3.94 -10.23
N PHE A 264 17.58 5.26 -10.07
CA PHE A 264 18.25 6.30 -10.85
C PHE A 264 18.94 7.27 -9.88
N GLY A 265 20.28 7.27 -9.90
CA GLY A 265 21.04 7.92 -8.83
C GLY A 265 20.75 7.23 -7.49
N ASP A 266 20.33 8.00 -6.49
CA ASP A 266 20.00 7.46 -5.17
C ASP A 266 18.52 7.09 -5.00
N ALA A 267 17.66 7.44 -5.96
CA ALA A 267 16.20 7.32 -5.81
C ALA A 267 15.59 6.20 -6.65
N TRP A 268 14.48 5.63 -6.17
CA TRP A 268 13.72 4.59 -6.85
C TRP A 268 12.53 5.15 -7.62
N TYR A 269 12.26 4.60 -8.80
CA TYR A 269 11.18 5.02 -9.67
C TYR A 269 10.40 3.82 -10.20
N SER A 270 9.08 3.97 -10.30
CA SER A 270 8.21 3.06 -11.04
C SER A 270 7.87 3.64 -12.43
N PRO A 271 7.54 2.75 -13.39
CA PRO A 271 7.18 3.15 -14.73
C PRO A 271 5.71 3.55 -14.86
N ASP A 272 5.40 4.16 -16.00
CA ASP A 272 4.06 4.29 -16.54
C ASP A 272 3.64 3.05 -17.36
N ASP A 273 2.44 3.10 -17.94
CA ASP A 273 1.86 2.05 -18.79
C ASP A 273 2.62 1.78 -20.10
N LYS A 274 3.65 2.60 -20.40
CA LYS A 274 4.54 2.43 -21.55
C LYS A 274 5.94 1.95 -21.14
N GLY A 275 6.16 1.69 -19.85
CA GLY A 275 7.44 1.27 -19.31
C GLY A 275 8.45 2.41 -19.09
N ILE A 276 8.03 3.68 -19.20
CA ILE A 276 8.90 4.84 -18.97
C ILE A 276 8.90 5.14 -17.48
N TYR A 277 10.08 5.23 -16.84
CA TYR A 277 10.19 5.52 -15.42
C TYR A 277 9.89 6.99 -15.13
N ARG A 278 8.93 7.23 -14.24
CA ARG A 278 8.45 8.60 -13.94
C ARG A 278 8.25 8.87 -12.47
N PHE A 279 7.70 7.91 -11.73
CA PHE A 279 7.11 8.18 -10.43
C PHE A 279 8.05 7.78 -9.32
N LEU A 280 8.40 8.75 -8.47
CA LEU A 280 9.26 8.49 -7.32
C LEU A 280 8.57 7.49 -6.35
N LEU A 281 9.32 6.50 -5.89
CA LEU A 281 8.90 5.55 -4.87
C LEU A 281 9.55 5.91 -3.54
N SER A 282 8.83 5.68 -2.45
CA SER A 282 9.40 5.84 -1.12
C SER A 282 10.36 4.68 -0.85
N GLU A 283 11.56 5.00 -0.37
CA GLU A 283 12.63 4.02 -0.14
C GLU A 283 12.22 2.93 0.84
N ASP A 284 11.43 3.25 1.86
CA ASP A 284 10.93 2.26 2.83
C ASP A 284 10.09 1.18 2.14
N LYS A 285 9.36 1.52 1.07
CA LYS A 285 8.56 0.56 0.30
C LYS A 285 9.39 -0.34 -0.62
N VAL A 286 10.64 0.04 -0.86
CA VAL A 286 11.59 -0.77 -1.64
C VAL A 286 12.47 -1.61 -0.73
N TYR A 287 13.10 -0.98 0.26
CA TYR A 287 14.11 -1.62 1.10
C TYR A 287 13.52 -2.41 2.26
N ASN A 288 12.36 -2.00 2.79
CA ASN A 288 11.82 -2.64 3.99
C ASN A 288 10.78 -3.71 3.71
N TYR A 289 10.42 -3.97 2.45
CA TYR A 289 9.40 -4.96 2.10
C TYR A 289 10.05 -6.30 1.71
N PRO A 290 10.00 -7.32 2.58
CA PRO A 290 10.71 -8.57 2.36
C PRO A 290 10.06 -9.45 1.27
N THR A 291 8.88 -9.07 0.78
CA THR A 291 8.19 -9.69 -0.36
C THR A 291 8.65 -9.15 -1.72
N ASN A 292 9.54 -8.15 -1.72
CA ASN A 292 10.15 -7.62 -2.94
C ASN A 292 11.17 -8.61 -3.52
N LEU A 293 11.17 -8.78 -4.84
CA LEU A 293 12.13 -9.63 -5.54
C LEU A 293 13.24 -8.76 -6.11
N ILE A 294 14.45 -8.90 -5.58
CA ILE A 294 15.60 -8.10 -6.01
C ILE A 294 16.20 -8.76 -7.24
N ALA A 295 16.13 -8.08 -8.39
CA ALA A 295 16.76 -8.56 -9.61
C ALA A 295 18.27 -8.22 -9.62
N ASN A 296 18.63 -7.02 -9.17
CA ASN A 296 19.99 -6.54 -8.92
C ASN A 296 19.92 -5.27 -8.04
N GLU A 297 21.06 -4.64 -7.75
CA GLU A 297 21.13 -3.47 -6.85
C GLU A 297 20.30 -2.26 -7.32
N ASN A 298 19.97 -2.20 -8.62
CA ASN A 298 19.25 -1.09 -9.24
C ASN A 298 17.85 -1.49 -9.73
N MET A 299 17.40 -2.72 -9.49
CA MET A 299 16.13 -3.22 -10.04
C MET A 299 15.43 -4.17 -9.08
N VAL A 300 14.16 -3.89 -8.81
CA VAL A 300 13.32 -4.67 -7.90
C VAL A 300 11.93 -4.89 -8.50
N PHE A 301 11.26 -5.98 -8.14
CA PHE A 301 9.84 -6.19 -8.38
C PHE A 301 9.07 -6.10 -7.07
N ILE A 302 8.12 -5.17 -7.01
CA ILE A 302 7.32 -4.87 -5.82
C ILE A 302 6.00 -5.64 -5.91
N ASN A 303 5.90 -6.73 -5.16
CA ASN A 303 4.69 -7.57 -5.15
C ASN A 303 3.57 -6.94 -4.33
N ASP A 304 3.88 -6.53 -3.11
CA ASP A 304 2.96 -5.83 -2.23
C ASP A 304 3.04 -4.32 -2.52
N THR A 305 2.45 -3.91 -3.64
CA THR A 305 2.46 -2.51 -4.08
C THR A 305 1.79 -1.60 -3.06
N HIS A 306 2.35 -0.40 -2.90
CA HIS A 306 1.84 0.58 -1.95
C HIS A 306 1.88 2.00 -2.54
N GLY A 307 0.70 2.63 -2.63
CA GLY A 307 0.50 3.99 -3.09
C GLY A 307 0.52 4.17 -4.61
N ILE A 308 -0.19 5.19 -5.10
CA ILE A 308 -0.54 5.38 -6.52
C ILE A 308 0.68 5.31 -7.47
N SER A 309 1.85 5.75 -7.02
CA SER A 309 3.11 5.65 -7.77
C SER A 309 3.43 4.23 -8.21
N ALA A 310 3.16 3.22 -7.37
CA ALA A 310 3.40 1.82 -7.71
C ALA A 310 2.30 1.19 -8.58
N LEU A 311 1.21 1.91 -8.87
CA LEU A 311 0.02 1.39 -9.55
C LEU A 311 -0.07 1.84 -11.02
N ALA A 312 0.48 3.01 -11.33
CA ALA A 312 0.27 3.68 -12.62
C ALA A 312 0.66 2.86 -13.86
N TRP A 313 1.67 2.00 -13.73
CA TRP A 313 2.17 1.16 -14.83
C TRP A 313 1.16 0.15 -15.38
N ASP A 314 0.18 -0.21 -14.57
CA ASP A 314 -0.83 -1.20 -14.91
C ASP A 314 -2.19 -0.64 -14.54
N SER A 315 -2.51 0.58 -14.96
CA SER A 315 -3.80 1.21 -14.63
C SER A 315 -4.46 1.94 -15.81
N SER A 316 -3.93 1.80 -17.03
CA SER A 316 -4.45 2.53 -18.21
C SER A 316 -5.81 2.02 -18.71
N ASP A 317 -6.26 0.86 -18.23
CA ASP A 317 -7.46 0.16 -18.67
C ASP A 317 -8.61 0.23 -17.66
N VAL A 318 -8.57 1.10 -16.66
CA VAL A 318 -9.61 1.21 -15.62
C VAL A 318 -10.24 2.60 -15.55
N ASP A 319 -11.34 2.69 -14.81
CA ASP A 319 -12.06 3.95 -14.60
C ASP A 319 -11.60 4.66 -13.32
N LEU A 320 -11.12 3.89 -12.32
CA LEU A 320 -10.69 4.40 -11.02
C LEU A 320 -9.47 3.63 -10.49
N VAL A 321 -8.52 4.37 -9.92
CA VAL A 321 -7.40 3.82 -9.15
C VAL A 321 -7.51 4.24 -7.69
N VAL A 322 -7.35 3.28 -6.77
CA VAL A 322 -7.42 3.49 -5.33
C VAL A 322 -6.11 3.11 -4.67
N GLY A 323 -5.52 4.01 -3.91
CA GLY A 323 -4.27 3.72 -3.20
C GLY A 323 -3.80 4.89 -2.37
N CYS A 324 -2.73 4.67 -1.63
CA CYS A 324 -2.17 5.66 -0.73
C CYS A 324 -1.63 6.89 -1.49
N GLY A 325 -1.75 8.08 -0.89
CA GLY A 325 -1.36 9.39 -1.46
C GLY A 325 -0.42 10.20 -0.58
N ASP A 326 0.35 9.54 0.30
CA ASP A 326 1.14 10.18 1.34
C ASP A 326 2.61 10.48 1.00
N TYR A 327 2.94 10.56 -0.29
CA TYR A 327 4.30 10.79 -0.77
C TYR A 327 4.29 11.53 -2.12
N GLU A 328 5.31 12.34 -2.40
CA GLU A 328 5.35 13.23 -3.57
C GLU A 328 5.19 12.49 -4.91
N GLY A 329 5.89 11.37 -5.10
CA GLY A 329 5.77 10.58 -6.33
C GLY A 329 4.37 9.96 -6.53
N LYS A 330 3.60 9.78 -5.45
CA LYS A 330 2.20 9.31 -5.53
C LYS A 330 1.30 10.42 -6.09
N ILE A 331 1.63 11.67 -5.83
CA ILE A 331 0.92 12.84 -6.36
C ILE A 331 1.20 13.04 -7.85
N GLU A 332 2.45 12.87 -8.28
CA GLU A 332 2.82 12.87 -9.70
C GLU A 332 2.06 11.78 -10.48
N ALA A 333 1.96 10.59 -9.91
CA ALA A 333 1.24 9.47 -10.50
C ALA A 333 -0.27 9.71 -10.54
N ALA A 334 -0.86 10.29 -9.49
CA ALA A 334 -2.27 10.66 -9.45
C ALA A 334 -2.61 11.68 -10.56
N TYR A 335 -1.77 12.72 -10.72
CA TYR A 335 -1.91 13.70 -11.79
C TYR A 335 -1.80 13.06 -13.17
N TYR A 336 -0.80 12.19 -13.39
CA TYR A 336 -0.63 11.47 -14.66
C TYR A 336 -1.84 10.63 -15.06
N LEU A 337 -2.41 9.87 -14.10
CA LEU A 337 -3.59 9.05 -14.34
C LEU A 337 -4.82 9.92 -14.63
N ALA A 338 -5.01 11.00 -13.87
CA ALA A 338 -6.12 11.91 -14.07
C ALA A 338 -6.04 12.67 -15.41
N GLU A 339 -4.85 13.08 -15.87
CA GLU A 339 -4.65 13.65 -17.21
C GLU A 339 -5.12 12.70 -18.34
N LYS A 340 -5.06 11.39 -18.08
CA LYS A 340 -5.55 10.34 -18.99
C LYS A 340 -7.04 10.05 -18.87
N GLY A 341 -7.74 10.70 -17.95
CA GLY A 341 -9.18 10.49 -17.73
C GLY A 341 -9.51 9.41 -16.70
N ILE A 342 -8.52 8.92 -15.97
CA ILE A 342 -8.71 7.90 -14.93
C ILE A 342 -8.94 8.61 -13.60
N HIS A 343 -10.03 8.28 -12.90
CA HIS A 343 -10.27 8.83 -11.57
C HIS A 343 -9.26 8.27 -10.57
N VAL A 344 -8.93 9.04 -9.53
CA VAL A 344 -7.98 8.62 -8.49
C VAL A 344 -8.57 8.91 -7.11
N TYR A 345 -8.59 7.91 -6.24
CA TYR A 345 -9.00 8.05 -4.85
C TYR A 345 -7.83 7.71 -3.92
N MET A 346 -7.45 8.68 -3.08
CA MET A 346 -6.35 8.58 -2.12
C MET A 346 -6.85 8.80 -0.69
N PRO A 347 -7.35 7.76 0.00
CA PRO A 347 -7.84 7.88 1.38
C PRO A 347 -6.84 8.46 2.37
N THR A 348 -5.54 8.29 2.09
CA THR A 348 -4.39 8.81 2.83
C THR A 348 -3.76 9.97 2.05
N ASP A 349 -4.29 11.17 2.22
CA ASP A 349 -4.14 12.32 1.30
C ASP A 349 -3.09 13.37 1.67
N ARG A 350 -2.01 12.97 2.39
CA ARG A 350 -1.07 13.92 3.02
C ARG A 350 -0.54 15.01 2.06
N PHE A 351 -0.24 14.64 0.82
CA PHE A 351 0.34 15.55 -0.19
C PHE A 351 -0.65 15.99 -1.27
N LEU A 352 -1.93 15.58 -1.18
CA LEU A 352 -2.92 15.83 -2.23
C LEU A 352 -3.08 17.32 -2.57
N ALA A 353 -2.95 18.19 -1.57
CA ALA A 353 -3.04 19.64 -1.74
C ALA A 353 -2.08 20.21 -2.80
N GLY A 354 -0.96 19.52 -3.08
CA GLY A 354 -0.04 19.87 -4.16
C GLY A 354 -0.64 19.74 -5.58
N LEU A 355 -1.88 19.30 -5.73
CA LEU A 355 -2.63 19.28 -7.00
C LEU A 355 -3.71 20.36 -7.07
N MET A 356 -3.79 21.25 -6.08
CA MET A 356 -4.76 22.34 -6.13
C MET A 356 -4.49 23.26 -7.34
N GLY A 357 -5.55 23.62 -8.05
CA GLY A 357 -5.47 24.37 -9.32
C GLY A 357 -5.10 23.54 -10.55
N THR A 358 -4.93 22.22 -10.44
CA THR A 358 -4.80 21.36 -11.62
C THR A 358 -6.14 21.19 -12.34
N GLN A 359 -6.08 21.05 -13.66
CA GLN A 359 -7.24 20.75 -14.51
C GLN A 359 -6.97 19.45 -15.25
N THR A 360 -7.58 18.36 -14.78
CA THR A 360 -7.39 17.01 -15.30
C THR A 360 -8.71 16.47 -15.86
N LYS A 361 -8.65 15.46 -16.74
CA LYS A 361 -9.85 14.82 -17.31
C LYS A 361 -10.56 13.92 -16.29
N GLY A 362 -9.77 13.20 -15.49
CA GLY A 362 -10.22 12.44 -14.33
C GLY A 362 -10.29 13.33 -13.10
N VAL A 363 -11.03 12.86 -12.10
CA VAL A 363 -11.19 13.54 -10.80
C VAL A 363 -10.27 12.88 -9.78
N ILE A 364 -9.59 13.68 -8.96
CA ILE A 364 -8.73 13.20 -7.88
C ILE A 364 -9.37 13.57 -6.54
N ILE A 365 -9.61 12.59 -5.68
CA ILE A 365 -10.25 12.79 -4.37
C ILE A 365 -9.38 12.21 -3.25
N GLY A 366 -9.27 12.94 -2.14
CA GLY A 366 -8.52 12.57 -0.94
C GLY A 366 -9.33 11.76 0.06
N SER A 367 -9.20 12.09 1.35
CA SER A 367 -9.83 11.44 2.51
C SER A 367 -11.37 11.64 2.57
N ALA A 368 -12.08 11.31 1.50
CA ALA A 368 -13.52 11.50 1.35
C ALA A 368 -14.35 10.28 1.81
N PRO A 369 -15.62 10.49 2.23
CA PRO A 369 -16.55 9.42 2.51
C PRO A 369 -17.04 8.72 1.25
N VAL A 370 -17.32 7.41 1.37
CA VAL A 370 -18.03 6.62 0.37
C VAL A 370 -19.48 6.46 0.83
N LYS A 371 -20.43 6.82 -0.02
CA LYS A 371 -21.87 6.83 0.32
C LYS A 371 -22.67 6.04 -0.70
N ARG A 372 -23.72 5.37 -0.24
CA ARG A 372 -24.67 4.67 -1.13
C ARG A 372 -25.48 5.68 -1.95
N THR A 373 -25.67 5.38 -3.23
CA THR A 373 -26.60 6.09 -4.12
C THR A 373 -27.60 5.11 -4.72
N ILE A 374 -28.59 5.62 -5.46
CA ILE A 374 -29.56 4.77 -6.18
C ILE A 374 -28.88 3.89 -7.25
N ASN A 375 -27.74 4.33 -7.79
CA ASN A 375 -27.04 3.66 -8.89
C ASN A 375 -25.77 2.91 -8.45
N GLY A 376 -25.42 2.94 -7.17
CA GLY A 376 -24.22 2.32 -6.63
C GLY A 376 -23.65 3.09 -5.44
N ALA A 377 -22.46 3.66 -5.61
CA ALA A 377 -21.78 4.46 -4.60
C ALA A 377 -21.30 5.81 -5.17
N VAL A 378 -21.03 6.76 -4.29
CA VAL A 378 -20.33 8.01 -4.58
C VAL A 378 -19.21 8.20 -3.58
N ILE A 379 -18.03 8.56 -4.06
CA ILE A 379 -16.91 9.04 -3.23
C ILE A 379 -16.98 10.57 -3.23
N GLY A 380 -16.99 11.19 -2.05
CA GLY A 380 -17.06 12.65 -1.89
C GLY A 380 -18.48 13.20 -1.78
N ASN A 381 -18.75 14.31 -2.46
CA ASN A 381 -20.02 15.04 -2.41
C ASN A 381 -20.48 15.42 -0.99
N GLN A 382 -19.64 16.11 -0.24
CA GLN A 382 -19.98 16.56 1.11
C GLN A 382 -19.53 18.00 1.31
N PRO A 383 -20.18 18.96 0.63
CA PRO A 383 -19.71 20.33 0.61
C PRO A 383 -19.96 21.04 1.94
N ILE A 384 -19.03 21.89 2.34
CA ILE A 384 -19.25 22.97 3.30
C ILE A 384 -18.86 24.29 2.66
N THR A 385 -19.48 25.37 3.12
CA THR A 385 -19.14 26.74 2.73
C THR A 385 -18.46 27.44 3.89
N ILE A 386 -17.40 28.17 3.62
CA ILE A 386 -16.64 28.96 4.60
C ILE A 386 -16.47 30.38 4.08
N ASP A 387 -16.45 31.36 4.99
CA ASP A 387 -16.17 32.74 4.61
C ASP A 387 -14.66 32.88 4.33
N ALA A 388 -14.30 33.65 3.30
CA ALA A 388 -12.91 33.79 2.85
C ALA A 388 -11.98 34.47 3.89
N ASP A 389 -12.55 35.15 4.89
CA ASP A 389 -11.86 35.80 6.00
C ASP A 389 -12.04 35.07 7.35
N GLU A 390 -12.71 33.91 7.35
CA GLU A 390 -12.96 33.12 8.55
C GLU A 390 -11.64 32.62 9.17
N THR A 391 -11.54 32.64 10.50
CA THR A 391 -10.39 32.04 11.20
C THR A 391 -10.47 30.52 11.16
N VAL A 392 -9.37 29.89 10.74
CA VAL A 392 -9.24 28.44 10.64
C VAL A 392 -8.17 27.94 11.60
N ILE A 393 -8.51 27.01 12.47
CA ILE A 393 -7.53 26.33 13.35
C ILE A 393 -7.13 25.00 12.72
N VAL A 394 -5.84 24.77 12.51
CA VAL A 394 -5.34 23.57 11.81
C VAL A 394 -4.29 22.83 12.63
N SER A 395 -4.25 21.49 12.58
CA SER A 395 -3.08 20.78 13.13
C SER A 395 -1.86 20.99 12.26
N THR A 396 -0.71 20.96 12.91
CA THR A 396 0.57 20.78 12.25
C THR A 396 1.48 19.88 13.08
N SER A 397 2.52 19.31 12.47
CA SER A 397 3.58 18.62 13.20
C SER A 397 4.91 18.70 12.46
N THR A 398 6.00 18.59 13.21
CA THR A 398 7.37 18.47 12.70
C THR A 398 7.99 17.10 13.01
N GLY A 399 7.26 16.20 13.67
CA GLY A 399 7.77 14.86 13.99
C GLY A 399 7.73 13.90 12.80
N GLY A 400 8.51 12.82 12.89
CA GLY A 400 8.56 11.75 11.90
C GLY A 400 7.32 10.85 11.91
N TYR A 401 7.37 9.74 11.18
CA TYR A 401 6.30 8.75 11.17
C TYR A 401 6.01 8.22 12.60
N PRO A 402 4.73 8.07 13.01
CA PRO A 402 3.49 8.40 12.28
C PRO A 402 2.97 9.83 12.56
N LEU A 403 3.67 10.63 13.37
CA LEU A 403 3.24 11.99 13.75
C LEU A 403 3.17 12.95 12.56
N GLN A 404 4.00 12.72 11.54
CA GLN A 404 4.06 13.52 10.32
C GLN A 404 2.70 13.74 9.64
N TYR A 405 1.73 12.83 9.80
CA TYR A 405 0.41 12.96 9.15
C TYR A 405 -0.45 14.10 9.71
N TYR A 406 -0.15 14.61 10.92
CA TYR A 406 -0.85 15.77 11.48
C TYR A 406 -0.48 17.09 10.78
N ASP A 407 0.52 17.11 9.89
CA ASP A 407 0.85 18.28 9.06
C ASP A 407 -0.09 18.48 7.85
N THR A 408 -0.89 17.47 7.51
CA THR A 408 -1.77 17.48 6.33
C THR A 408 -2.71 18.69 6.29
N PRO A 409 -3.43 19.04 7.38
CA PRO A 409 -4.35 20.19 7.34
C PRO A 409 -3.62 21.52 7.11
N TYR A 410 -2.48 21.73 7.79
CA TYR A 410 -1.69 22.93 7.58
C TYR A 410 -1.19 23.05 6.14
N ARG A 411 -0.66 21.96 5.56
CA ARG A 411 -0.27 21.93 4.14
C ARG A 411 -1.41 22.31 3.22
N TYR A 412 -2.58 21.71 3.42
CA TYR A 412 -3.75 21.99 2.61
C TYR A 412 -4.15 23.46 2.61
N PHE A 413 -4.28 24.08 3.78
CA PHE A 413 -4.69 25.48 3.86
C PHE A 413 -3.62 26.45 3.34
N LYS A 414 -2.33 26.11 3.40
CA LYS A 414 -1.27 26.91 2.77
C LYS A 414 -1.29 26.84 1.25
N GLU A 415 -1.56 25.65 0.68
CA GLU A 415 -1.79 25.53 -0.76
C GLU A 415 -3.09 26.24 -1.18
N LEU A 416 -4.15 26.20 -0.35
CA LEU A 416 -5.38 26.94 -0.59
C LEU A 416 -5.14 28.45 -0.62
N GLU A 417 -4.48 29.01 0.40
CA GLU A 417 -4.09 30.43 0.46
C GLU A 417 -3.30 30.84 -0.80
N THR A 418 -2.37 29.99 -1.24
CA THR A 418 -1.57 30.21 -2.45
C THR A 418 -2.44 30.14 -3.72
N HIS A 419 -3.32 29.16 -3.80
CA HIS A 419 -4.18 28.94 -4.97
C HIS A 419 -5.16 30.09 -5.17
N ILE A 420 -5.74 30.60 -4.09
CA ILE A 420 -6.73 31.69 -4.15
C ILE A 420 -6.11 33.10 -4.22
N ASP A 421 -4.78 33.18 -4.13
CA ASP A 421 -4.00 34.44 -4.13
C ASP A 421 -4.56 35.48 -3.11
N LYS A 422 -4.93 35.01 -1.92
CA LYS A 422 -5.49 35.84 -0.85
C LYS A 422 -5.05 35.32 0.52
N PRO A 423 -4.57 36.19 1.43
CA PRO A 423 -4.23 35.78 2.79
C PRO A 423 -5.42 35.15 3.51
N MET A 424 -5.16 34.04 4.20
CA MET A 424 -6.14 33.35 5.05
C MET A 424 -5.74 33.46 6.52
N HIS A 425 -6.72 33.53 7.42
CA HIS A 425 -6.48 33.57 8.87
C HIS A 425 -6.23 32.16 9.43
N ILE A 426 -5.09 31.57 9.10
CA ILE A 426 -4.69 30.21 9.50
C ILE A 426 -3.92 30.25 10.83
N ILE A 427 -4.43 29.56 11.85
CA ILE A 427 -3.74 29.35 13.13
C ILE A 427 -3.33 27.88 13.23
N ALA A 428 -2.02 27.63 13.15
CA ALA A 428 -1.48 26.28 13.26
C ALA A 428 -1.28 25.90 14.75
N VAL A 429 -1.77 24.72 15.13
CA VAL A 429 -1.61 24.13 16.47
C VAL A 429 -0.69 22.91 16.36
N PRO A 430 0.48 22.93 17.03
CA PRO A 430 1.41 21.80 16.97
C PRO A 430 0.85 20.59 17.72
N VAL A 431 0.95 19.42 17.08
CA VAL A 431 0.67 18.11 17.67
C VAL A 431 2.00 17.39 17.83
N SER A 432 2.43 17.23 19.09
CA SER A 432 3.71 16.61 19.47
C SER A 432 3.59 15.12 19.80
N GLU A 433 2.36 14.63 20.00
CA GLU A 433 2.09 13.25 20.40
C GLU A 433 1.01 12.62 19.53
N TYR A 434 1.19 11.34 19.21
CA TYR A 434 0.24 10.61 18.37
C TYR A 434 -1.08 10.40 19.11
N GLY A 435 -2.21 10.66 18.43
CA GLY A 435 -3.55 10.59 19.01
C GLY A 435 -3.94 11.80 19.86
N LYS A 436 -3.17 12.89 19.84
CA LYS A 436 -3.40 14.09 20.69
C LYS A 436 -3.79 15.35 19.92
N ALA A 437 -4.49 15.22 18.79
CA ALA A 437 -5.00 16.37 18.03
C ALA A 437 -6.20 17.10 18.66
N SER A 438 -6.71 16.66 19.82
CA SER A 438 -7.77 17.33 20.57
C SER A 438 -7.41 18.76 21.01
N SER A 439 -6.11 19.10 21.05
CA SER A 439 -5.62 20.46 21.32
C SER A 439 -6.14 21.50 20.32
N ILE A 440 -6.42 21.10 19.08
CA ILE A 440 -7.01 21.99 18.05
C ILE A 440 -8.39 22.49 18.51
N VAL A 441 -9.21 21.58 19.06
CA VAL A 441 -10.56 21.91 19.54
C VAL A 441 -10.49 22.90 20.70
N VAL A 442 -9.53 22.73 21.60
CA VAL A 442 -9.30 23.66 22.72
C VAL A 442 -8.95 25.07 22.20
N GLU A 443 -8.05 25.17 21.23
CA GLU A 443 -7.69 26.47 20.64
C GLU A 443 -8.87 27.07 19.84
N ALA A 444 -9.66 26.25 19.13
CA ALA A 444 -10.86 26.70 18.44
C ALA A 444 -11.89 27.34 19.39
N ARG A 445 -12.16 26.68 20.53
CA ARG A 445 -13.03 27.24 21.58
C ARG A 445 -12.49 28.57 22.13
N LYS A 446 -11.19 28.62 22.45
CA LYS A 446 -10.53 29.82 22.98
C LYS A 446 -10.60 31.00 22.01
N ARG A 447 -10.45 30.74 20.71
CA ARG A 447 -10.49 31.76 19.64
C ARG A 447 -11.90 32.03 19.11
N LYS A 448 -12.90 31.26 19.56
CA LYS A 448 -14.26 31.24 19.01
C LYS A 448 -14.28 30.97 17.50
N ALA A 449 -13.30 30.22 16.99
CA ALA A 449 -13.25 29.82 15.59
C ALA A 449 -14.37 28.82 15.29
N LYS A 450 -14.87 28.85 14.05
CA LYS A 450 -15.97 27.98 13.58
C LYS A 450 -15.51 26.95 12.55
N LEU A 451 -14.24 27.00 12.14
CA LEU A 451 -13.65 26.02 11.24
C LEU A 451 -12.36 25.43 11.84
N ILE A 452 -12.27 24.10 11.77
CA ILE A 452 -11.02 23.38 12.05
C ILE A 452 -10.60 22.50 10.87
N GLY A 453 -9.29 22.36 10.67
CA GLY A 453 -8.69 21.33 9.81
C GLY A 453 -7.94 20.32 10.66
N ILE A 454 -8.32 19.05 10.62
CA ILE A 454 -7.81 18.05 11.57
C ILE A 454 -7.65 16.67 10.91
N ARG A 455 -6.64 15.94 11.37
CA ARG A 455 -6.58 14.47 11.25
C ARG A 455 -7.14 13.84 12.52
N VAL A 456 -8.17 13.00 12.37
CA VAL A 456 -8.75 12.22 13.47
C VAL A 456 -8.37 10.77 13.27
N TRP A 457 -7.50 10.28 14.15
CA TRP A 457 -7.02 8.90 14.13
C TRP A 457 -7.78 8.04 15.14
N GLY A 458 -7.90 8.53 16.38
CA GLY A 458 -8.38 7.75 17.51
C GLY A 458 -9.65 8.28 18.15
N LYS A 459 -10.16 7.52 19.11
CA LYS A 459 -11.42 7.81 19.83
C LYS A 459 -11.37 9.15 20.57
N GLU A 460 -10.27 9.46 21.24
CA GLU A 460 -10.12 10.73 22.00
C GLU A 460 -10.27 11.96 21.10
N GLU A 461 -9.66 11.92 19.91
CA GLU A 461 -9.75 12.99 18.91
C GLU A 461 -11.17 13.08 18.33
N HIS A 462 -11.78 11.94 18.04
CA HIS A 462 -13.18 11.86 17.59
C HIS A 462 -14.12 12.49 18.61
N ASP A 463 -14.05 12.08 19.88
CA ASP A 463 -14.95 12.56 20.92
C ASP A 463 -14.82 14.08 21.09
N ALA A 464 -13.59 14.60 21.11
CA ALA A 464 -13.33 16.04 21.21
C ALA A 464 -13.95 16.82 20.03
N VAL A 465 -13.80 16.33 18.79
CA VAL A 465 -14.40 16.96 17.61
C VAL A 465 -15.92 16.84 17.64
N SER A 466 -16.46 15.65 17.95
CA SER A 466 -17.90 15.38 18.03
C SER A 466 -18.59 16.28 19.06
N GLU A 467 -18.00 16.45 20.24
CA GLU A 467 -18.50 17.37 21.27
C GLU A 467 -18.51 18.81 20.79
N TRP A 468 -17.42 19.28 20.18
CA TRP A 468 -17.35 20.63 19.65
C TRP A 468 -18.35 20.87 18.51
N LEU A 469 -18.53 19.92 17.59
CA LEU A 469 -19.52 20.03 16.51
C LEU A 469 -20.96 20.09 17.05
N LYS A 470 -21.26 19.44 18.20
CA LYS A 470 -22.58 19.49 18.86
C LYS A 470 -22.88 20.83 19.53
N GLU A 471 -21.86 21.59 19.92
CA GLU A 471 -22.03 22.87 20.61
C GLU A 471 -22.68 23.94 19.71
N ASP A 472 -22.40 23.94 18.41
CA ASP A 472 -22.94 24.90 17.44
C ASP A 472 -23.00 24.29 16.05
N ARG A 473 -24.15 24.44 15.36
CA ARG A 473 -24.35 23.95 13.99
C ARG A 473 -23.44 24.62 12.95
N ASN A 474 -22.87 25.78 13.28
CA ASN A 474 -21.90 26.48 12.44
C ASN A 474 -20.47 25.99 12.63
N ASN A 475 -20.19 25.20 13.68
CA ASN A 475 -18.89 24.58 13.84
C ASN A 475 -18.71 23.54 12.73
N ARG A 476 -17.60 23.61 11.99
CA ARG A 476 -17.30 22.75 10.85
C ARG A 476 -15.89 22.18 10.94
N ALA A 477 -15.71 20.97 10.44
CA ALA A 477 -14.42 20.29 10.42
C ALA A 477 -14.07 19.76 9.02
N ILE A 478 -12.87 20.08 8.54
CA ILE A 478 -12.29 19.45 7.36
C ILE A 478 -11.38 18.31 7.83
N LEU A 479 -11.72 17.10 7.42
CA LEU A 479 -11.08 15.86 7.86
C LEU A 479 -10.04 15.42 6.83
N PHE A 480 -8.79 15.35 7.26
CA PHE A 480 -7.65 14.99 6.43
C PHE A 480 -7.06 13.67 6.91
N HIS A 481 -6.67 12.80 5.98
CA HIS A 481 -6.06 11.51 6.29
C HIS A 481 -6.81 10.74 7.39
N SER A 482 -8.15 10.87 7.40
CA SER A 482 -9.03 10.41 8.49
C SER A 482 -9.98 9.30 8.02
N ALA A 483 -10.25 9.21 6.72
CA ALA A 483 -11.20 8.23 6.17
C ALA A 483 -10.73 6.78 6.28
N VAL A 484 -9.42 6.59 6.50
CA VAL A 484 -8.78 5.30 6.74
C VAL A 484 -8.89 4.80 8.19
N TYR A 485 -9.32 5.66 9.11
CA TYR A 485 -9.48 5.30 10.53
C TYR A 485 -10.97 5.28 10.88
N PRO A 486 -11.47 4.24 11.57
CA PRO A 486 -12.89 4.13 11.89
C PRO A 486 -13.46 5.36 12.60
N GLU A 487 -12.73 5.89 13.58
CA GLU A 487 -13.20 7.03 14.38
C GLU A 487 -13.25 8.32 13.53
N GLY A 488 -12.23 8.61 12.73
CA GLY A 488 -12.27 9.75 11.81
C GLY A 488 -13.36 9.61 10.75
N TYR A 489 -13.53 8.40 10.20
CA TYR A 489 -14.52 8.12 9.16
C TYR A 489 -15.96 8.33 9.65
N ARG A 490 -16.26 7.97 10.90
CA ARG A 490 -17.60 8.12 11.50
C ARG A 490 -18.10 9.56 11.51
N LEU A 491 -17.22 10.55 11.69
CA LEU A 491 -17.59 11.96 11.74
C LEU A 491 -18.30 12.43 10.45
N PHE A 492 -17.95 11.86 9.29
CA PHE A 492 -18.63 12.17 8.02
C PHE A 492 -20.13 11.85 8.05
N PHE A 493 -20.52 10.82 8.79
CA PHE A 493 -21.90 10.32 8.86
C PHE A 493 -22.65 10.84 10.08
N GLU A 494 -21.94 11.07 11.19
CA GLU A 494 -22.53 11.69 12.39
C GLU A 494 -22.86 13.17 12.15
N PHE A 495 -22.03 13.87 11.37
CA PHE A 495 -22.14 15.31 11.12
C PHE A 495 -22.05 15.68 9.62
N PRO A 496 -22.95 15.17 8.76
CA PRO A 496 -22.81 15.25 7.30
C PRO A 496 -22.90 16.68 6.74
N GLN A 497 -23.47 17.63 7.50
CA GLN A 497 -23.58 19.04 7.11
C GLN A 497 -22.48 19.93 7.72
N GLN A 498 -21.66 19.38 8.60
CA GLN A 498 -20.60 20.11 9.31
C GLN A 498 -19.21 19.56 9.01
N THR A 499 -19.09 18.41 8.36
CA THR A 499 -17.81 17.78 8.04
C THR A 499 -17.61 17.71 6.54
N THR A 500 -16.38 17.93 6.09
CA THR A 500 -15.95 17.71 4.70
C THR A 500 -14.55 17.10 4.65
N PHE A 501 -14.04 16.85 3.45
CA PHE A 501 -12.71 16.30 3.18
C PHE A 501 -11.81 17.33 2.50
N GLY A 502 -10.50 17.05 2.41
CA GLY A 502 -9.51 17.88 1.73
C GLY A 502 -9.66 17.91 0.21
N ASP A 503 -10.77 18.48 -0.29
CA ASP A 503 -11.07 18.62 -1.71
C ASP A 503 -10.13 19.63 -2.38
N ILE A 504 -9.53 19.27 -3.51
CA ILE A 504 -8.58 20.14 -4.24
C ILE A 504 -9.25 20.93 -5.38
N HIS A 505 -10.49 20.60 -5.72
CA HIS A 505 -11.26 21.35 -6.70
C HIS A 505 -12.18 22.31 -5.93
N ILE A 506 -11.69 23.53 -5.76
CA ILE A 506 -12.30 24.56 -4.94
C ILE A 506 -13.30 25.37 -5.77
N ASP A 507 -14.50 25.57 -5.21
CA ASP A 507 -15.55 26.41 -5.78
C ASP A 507 -15.69 27.72 -4.99
N PHE A 508 -16.27 28.75 -5.63
CA PHE A 508 -16.41 30.09 -5.05
C PHE A 508 -17.82 30.63 -5.23
N GLU A 509 -18.33 31.38 -4.23
CA GLU A 509 -19.50 32.25 -4.41
C GLU A 509 -19.02 33.70 -4.59
N ASN A 510 -19.35 34.28 -5.74
CA ASN A 510 -18.98 35.65 -6.09
C ASN A 510 -19.85 36.67 -5.34
N GLU A 511 -19.32 37.88 -5.19
CA GLU A 511 -20.06 39.06 -4.69
C GLU A 511 -21.26 39.46 -5.55
#